data_AF-A0A1Y4VJ48-F1
#
_entry.id   AF-A0A1Y4VJ48-F1
#
_cell.length_a   1.000
_cell.length_b   1.000
_cell.length_c   1.000
_cell.angle_alpha   90.00
_cell.angle_beta   90.00
_cell.angle_gamma   90.00
#
_symmetry.space_group_name_H-M   'P 1'
#
loop_
_entity.id
_entity.type
_entity.pdbx_description
1 polymer ?
#
loop_
_entity_poly.entity_id
_entity_poly.type
_entity_poly.pdbx_seq_one_letter_code
_entity_poly.pdbx_strand_id
1 'polypeptide(L)'
;MANIIAIIWDFDKTLVDGYMQDPIFKHYGVDSRQFWKEVHALPQKYMEEQGVRVNKDSIYLNHFIQYANEGIFEGLNNEMLRKFGSELTFYPGIPEIFEKTRQIIRKNPAYQEYDIRVEHYIVSTGMKEIIAGSPVAEYVDAIWGCELIEKEKNGKSVISEIGYTIDNTSKTRAIFEINKGVPKHPEIDVNSKVPEELRRVRFENMIYIADGPSDIPAFSVVNKNGGATFAVYPKGDLDAFQQVEQMRRDGRIDMYAEADYSEGTTAYMWIENKIVQFAEKMRNAEKEKLTSSISKAPIHLED
;
A
#
# COMPACT_ATOMS: atom_id res chain seq x y z
N MET A 1 -4.59 10.42 21.78
CA MET A 1 -4.80 10.50 20.32
C MET A 1 -3.48 10.13 19.67
N ALA A 2 -3.47 9.29 18.64
CA ALA A 2 -2.21 8.90 18.01
C ALA A 2 -1.86 9.91 16.91
N ASN A 3 -0.70 10.57 17.03
CA ASN A 3 -0.21 11.51 16.02
C ASN A 3 0.59 10.75 14.96
N ILE A 4 -0.14 10.07 14.07
CA ILE A 4 0.45 9.18 13.08
C ILE A 4 0.35 9.80 11.69
N ILE A 5 1.49 9.84 11.00
CA ILE A 5 1.60 10.03 9.56
C ILE A 5 1.65 8.64 8.93
N ALA A 6 0.68 8.29 8.11
CA ALA A 6 0.68 7.01 7.41
C ALA A 6 1.19 7.18 5.98
N ILE A 7 2.15 6.37 5.58
CA ILE A 7 2.60 6.27 4.20
C ILE A 7 2.12 4.93 3.66
N ILE A 8 1.23 4.99 2.67
CA ILE A 8 0.52 3.86 2.10
C ILE A 8 1.07 3.63 0.71
N TRP A 9 1.60 2.43 0.48
CA TRP A 9 2.30 2.05 -0.73
C TRP A 9 1.48 1.01 -1.48
N ASP A 10 1.28 1.23 -2.78
CA ASP A 10 1.14 0.10 -3.69
C ASP A 10 2.48 -0.65 -3.82
N PHE A 11 2.50 -1.82 -4.47
CA PHE A 11 3.66 -2.72 -4.44
C PHE A 11 4.29 -2.94 -5.82
N ASP A 12 3.59 -3.61 -6.73
CA ASP A 12 4.08 -3.87 -8.10
C ASP A 12 4.24 -2.55 -8.83
N LYS A 13 5.34 -2.35 -9.56
CA LYS A 13 5.70 -1.09 -10.25
C LYS A 13 5.77 0.17 -9.39
N THR A 14 5.53 0.05 -8.10
CA THR A 14 5.65 1.15 -7.12
C THR A 14 6.90 0.97 -6.28
N LEU A 15 7.02 -0.17 -5.60
CA LEU A 15 8.22 -0.55 -4.84
C LEU A 15 9.12 -1.49 -5.64
N VAL A 16 8.50 -2.43 -6.36
CA VAL A 16 9.17 -3.45 -7.18
C VAL A 16 9.32 -2.94 -8.61
N ASP A 17 10.51 -3.13 -9.20
CA ASP A 17 10.75 -2.86 -10.61
C ASP A 17 10.29 -4.05 -11.46
N GLY A 18 8.97 -4.16 -11.63
CA GLY A 18 8.32 -5.27 -12.31
C GLY A 18 7.11 -5.79 -11.53
N TYR A 19 6.83 -7.09 -11.71
CA TYR A 19 5.71 -7.77 -11.07
C TYR A 19 6.20 -8.84 -10.10
N MET A 20 5.54 -8.98 -8.96
CA MET A 20 5.91 -9.96 -7.94
C MET A 20 5.81 -11.42 -8.40
N GLN A 21 5.12 -11.69 -9.51
CA GLN A 21 4.99 -13.01 -10.10
C GLN A 21 6.20 -13.41 -10.97
N ASP A 22 7.06 -12.46 -11.35
CA ASP A 22 8.19 -12.71 -12.25
C ASP A 22 9.15 -13.82 -11.76
N PRO A 23 9.54 -13.89 -10.46
CA PRO A 23 10.34 -15.00 -9.95
C PRO A 23 9.65 -16.36 -10.09
N ILE A 24 8.34 -16.41 -9.96
CA ILE A 24 7.55 -17.65 -10.10
C ILE A 24 7.61 -18.14 -11.55
N PHE A 25 7.35 -17.25 -12.51
CA PHE A 25 7.42 -17.58 -13.93
C PHE A 25 8.81 -18.08 -14.32
N LYS A 26 9.87 -17.43 -13.82
CA LYS A 26 11.26 -17.85 -14.03
C LYS A 26 11.53 -19.25 -13.45
N HIS A 27 11.04 -19.52 -12.24
CA HIS A 27 11.26 -20.81 -11.57
C HIS A 27 10.64 -21.99 -12.33
N TYR A 28 9.42 -21.82 -12.83
CA TYR A 28 8.68 -22.87 -13.55
C TYR A 28 8.88 -22.85 -15.07
N GLY A 29 9.66 -21.91 -15.61
CA GLY A 29 9.86 -21.75 -17.05
C GLY A 29 8.59 -21.36 -17.80
N VAL A 30 7.68 -20.64 -17.16
CA VAL A 30 6.42 -20.15 -17.76
C VAL A 30 6.68 -18.80 -18.44
N ASP A 31 6.18 -18.64 -19.67
CA ASP A 31 6.22 -17.36 -20.37
C ASP A 31 5.17 -16.40 -19.76
N SER A 32 5.63 -15.31 -19.17
CA SER A 32 4.76 -14.34 -18.49
C SER A 32 3.78 -13.66 -19.45
N ARG A 33 4.17 -13.39 -20.70
CA ARG A 33 3.29 -12.76 -21.70
C ARG A 33 2.16 -13.70 -22.09
N GLN A 34 2.46 -14.97 -22.28
CA GLN A 34 1.45 -15.98 -22.57
C GLN A 34 0.49 -16.16 -21.38
N PHE A 35 1.01 -16.25 -20.16
CA PHE A 35 0.19 -16.32 -18.95
C PHE A 35 -0.79 -15.14 -18.86
N TRP A 36 -0.30 -13.90 -18.98
CA TRP A 36 -1.16 -12.72 -18.90
C TRP A 36 -2.15 -12.62 -20.06
N LYS A 37 -1.78 -13.08 -21.26
CA LYS A 37 -2.71 -13.19 -22.40
C LYS A 37 -3.89 -14.12 -22.07
N GLU A 38 -3.63 -15.25 -21.42
CA GLU A 38 -4.69 -16.17 -20.98
C GLU A 38 -5.58 -15.52 -19.93
N VAL A 39 -4.98 -14.93 -18.88
CA VAL A 39 -5.70 -14.22 -17.81
C VAL A 39 -6.61 -13.14 -18.37
N HIS A 40 -6.13 -12.31 -19.30
CA HIS A 40 -6.91 -11.23 -19.89
C HIS A 40 -8.07 -11.72 -20.76
N ALA A 41 -8.01 -12.96 -21.27
CA ALA A 41 -9.09 -13.57 -22.04
C ALA A 41 -10.20 -14.18 -21.15
N LEU A 42 -9.88 -14.55 -19.90
CA LEU A 42 -10.82 -15.20 -18.98
C LEU A 42 -12.13 -14.43 -18.77
N PRO A 43 -12.16 -13.09 -18.63
CA PRO A 43 -13.41 -12.37 -18.42
C PRO A 43 -14.40 -12.48 -19.57
N GLN A 44 -13.92 -12.43 -20.81
CA GLN A 44 -14.76 -12.62 -21.97
C GLN A 44 -15.21 -14.08 -22.06
N LYS A 45 -14.27 -15.02 -21.90
CA LYS A 45 -14.54 -16.46 -21.95
C LYS A 45 -15.66 -16.87 -20.98
N TYR A 46 -15.55 -16.52 -19.70
CA TYR A 46 -16.56 -16.90 -18.70
C TYR A 46 -17.92 -16.23 -18.91
N MET A 47 -17.93 -15.01 -19.46
CA MET A 47 -19.19 -14.35 -19.82
C MET A 47 -19.88 -15.08 -20.99
N GLU A 48 -19.14 -15.44 -22.03
CA GLU A 48 -19.70 -16.09 -23.23
C GLU A 48 -20.09 -17.55 -22.98
N GLU A 49 -19.24 -18.32 -22.31
CA GLU A 49 -19.46 -19.76 -22.09
C GLU A 49 -20.45 -20.04 -20.95
N GLN A 50 -20.48 -19.17 -19.92
CA GLN A 50 -21.18 -19.47 -18.66
C GLN A 50 -22.11 -18.34 -18.17
N GLY A 51 -22.10 -17.16 -18.82
CA GLY A 51 -22.88 -16.01 -18.35
C GLY A 51 -22.37 -15.43 -17.02
N VAL A 52 -21.11 -15.70 -16.65
CA VAL A 52 -20.54 -15.31 -15.35
C VAL A 52 -19.66 -14.07 -15.51
N ARG A 53 -19.93 -13.05 -14.70
CA ARG A 53 -19.04 -11.90 -14.55
C ARG A 53 -17.89 -12.26 -13.62
N VAL A 54 -16.66 -11.97 -14.06
CA VAL A 54 -15.46 -12.14 -13.24
C VAL A 54 -14.78 -10.80 -12.97
N ASN A 55 -14.11 -10.72 -11.84
CA ASN A 55 -13.30 -9.56 -11.48
C ASN A 55 -11.94 -9.65 -12.18
N LYS A 56 -11.63 -8.68 -13.03
CA LYS A 56 -10.39 -8.64 -13.83
C LYS A 56 -9.14 -8.51 -12.96
N ASP A 57 -9.25 -7.89 -11.80
CA ASP A 57 -8.11 -7.59 -10.92
C ASP A 57 -7.64 -8.83 -10.15
N SER A 58 -8.53 -9.79 -9.90
CA SER A 58 -8.25 -10.98 -9.06
C SER A 58 -8.35 -12.32 -9.80
N ILE A 59 -8.85 -12.34 -11.04
CA ILE A 59 -9.00 -13.59 -11.80
C ILE A 59 -7.67 -14.31 -12.06
N TYR A 60 -6.55 -13.58 -12.05
CA TYR A 60 -5.22 -14.19 -12.16
C TYR A 60 -4.93 -15.17 -11.01
N LEU A 61 -5.50 -14.95 -9.81
CA LEU A 61 -5.36 -15.87 -8.67
C LEU A 61 -5.98 -17.23 -8.99
N ASN A 62 -7.16 -17.25 -9.63
CA ASN A 62 -7.79 -18.48 -10.09
C ASN A 62 -6.93 -19.18 -11.14
N HIS A 63 -6.29 -18.41 -12.03
CA HIS A 63 -5.38 -18.97 -13.04
C HIS A 63 -4.12 -19.57 -12.42
N PHE A 64 -3.55 -18.93 -11.39
CA PHE A 64 -2.45 -19.49 -10.58
C PHE A 64 -2.85 -20.79 -9.89
N ILE A 65 -4.03 -20.82 -9.25
CA ILE A 65 -4.60 -22.01 -8.63
C ILE A 65 -4.79 -23.12 -9.68
N GLN A 66 -5.29 -22.79 -10.86
CA GLN A 66 -5.46 -23.75 -11.95
C GLN A 66 -4.10 -24.34 -12.37
N TYR A 67 -3.10 -23.49 -12.63
CA TYR A 67 -1.76 -23.92 -13.01
C TYR A 67 -1.10 -24.80 -11.95
N ALA A 68 -1.27 -24.49 -10.66
CA ALA A 68 -0.79 -25.32 -9.56
C ALA A 68 -1.52 -26.68 -9.51
N ASN A 69 -2.84 -26.68 -9.75
CA ASN A 69 -3.65 -27.90 -9.82
C ASN A 69 -3.33 -28.76 -11.05
N GLU A 70 -2.95 -28.17 -12.18
CA GLU A 70 -2.58 -28.89 -13.40
C GLU A 70 -1.11 -29.35 -13.41
N GLY A 71 -0.31 -28.92 -12.43
CA GLY A 71 1.09 -29.29 -12.29
C GLY A 71 2.05 -28.40 -13.09
N ILE A 72 1.57 -27.31 -13.69
CA ILE A 72 2.43 -26.30 -14.33
C ILE A 72 3.22 -25.54 -13.25
N PHE A 73 2.55 -25.17 -12.16
CA PHE A 73 3.18 -24.65 -10.94
C PHE A 73 3.26 -25.76 -9.89
N GLU A 74 3.93 -26.86 -10.22
CA GLU A 74 4.00 -28.05 -9.37
C GLU A 74 4.52 -27.72 -7.95
N GLY A 75 3.67 -27.96 -6.94
CA GLY A 75 4.04 -27.77 -5.55
C GLY A 75 3.97 -26.32 -5.05
N LEU A 76 3.51 -25.37 -5.89
CA LEU A 76 3.36 -23.98 -5.47
C LEU A 76 2.43 -23.86 -4.27
N ASN A 77 2.97 -23.32 -3.18
CA ASN A 77 2.31 -23.13 -1.89
C ASN A 77 2.75 -21.79 -1.28
N ASN A 78 2.14 -21.38 -0.17
CA ASN A 78 2.41 -20.14 0.52
C ASN A 78 3.86 -20.03 1.01
N GLU A 79 4.49 -21.13 1.42
CA GLU A 79 5.92 -21.14 1.78
C GLU A 79 6.80 -20.77 0.57
N MET A 80 6.51 -21.34 -0.61
CA MET A 80 7.20 -20.99 -1.85
C MET A 80 6.90 -19.56 -2.27
N LEU A 81 5.64 -19.10 -2.20
CA LEU A 81 5.27 -17.71 -2.47
C LEU A 81 6.09 -16.75 -1.60
N ARG A 82 6.19 -17.03 -0.30
CA ARG A 82 7.02 -16.27 0.62
C ARG A 82 8.49 -16.28 0.21
N LYS A 83 9.04 -17.43 -0.16
CA LYS A 83 10.43 -17.52 -0.64
C LYS A 83 10.68 -16.66 -1.88
N PHE A 84 9.77 -16.64 -2.85
CA PHE A 84 9.89 -15.80 -4.04
C PHE A 84 9.92 -14.30 -3.74
N GLY A 85 9.35 -13.87 -2.60
CA GLY A 85 9.46 -12.50 -2.10
C GLY A 85 10.89 -12.01 -1.93
N SER A 86 11.80 -12.92 -1.54
CA SER A 86 13.22 -12.60 -1.35
C SER A 86 13.99 -12.43 -2.67
N GLU A 87 13.41 -12.84 -3.80
CA GLU A 87 14.02 -12.77 -5.13
C GLU A 87 13.60 -11.52 -5.93
N LEU A 88 12.76 -10.66 -5.34
CA LEU A 88 12.25 -9.45 -5.98
C LEU A 88 13.33 -8.39 -6.17
N THR A 89 13.29 -7.74 -7.33
CA THR A 89 14.10 -6.54 -7.61
C THR A 89 13.30 -5.30 -7.28
N PHE A 90 13.83 -4.48 -6.37
CA PHE A 90 13.19 -3.23 -5.97
C PHE A 90 13.78 -2.02 -6.70
N TYR A 91 12.99 -0.94 -6.78
CA TYR A 91 13.50 0.35 -7.23
C TYR A 91 14.62 0.86 -6.30
N PRO A 92 15.55 1.69 -6.81
CA PRO A 92 16.62 2.24 -6.00
C PRO A 92 16.11 2.99 -4.76
N GLY A 93 16.78 2.81 -3.61
CA GLY A 93 16.41 3.41 -2.32
C GLY A 93 15.40 2.61 -1.49
N ILE A 94 14.96 1.44 -1.97
CA ILE A 94 14.20 0.46 -1.20
C ILE A 94 15.13 -0.66 -0.72
N PRO A 95 15.07 -1.06 0.56
CA PRO A 95 14.10 -0.67 1.59
C PRO A 95 14.51 0.55 2.44
N GLU A 96 15.61 1.23 2.13
CA GLU A 96 16.20 2.26 3.01
C GLU A 96 15.25 3.44 3.29
N ILE A 97 14.42 3.84 2.32
CA ILE A 97 13.47 4.96 2.49
C ILE A 97 12.54 4.77 3.69
N PHE A 98 12.17 3.53 4.03
CA PHE A 98 11.24 3.26 5.13
C PHE A 98 11.83 3.66 6.49
N GLU A 99 13.09 3.34 6.77
CA GLU A 99 13.73 3.78 8.02
C GLU A 99 14.13 5.26 7.95
N LYS A 100 14.59 5.76 6.78
CA LYS A 100 14.92 7.18 6.61
C LYS A 100 13.73 8.09 6.94
N THR A 101 12.54 7.74 6.45
CA THR A 101 11.31 8.51 6.70
C THR A 101 10.89 8.49 8.17
N ARG A 102 11.04 7.36 8.88
CA ARG A 102 10.86 7.31 10.35
C ARG A 102 11.88 8.17 11.09
N GLN A 103 13.14 8.21 10.62
CA GLN A 103 14.21 8.99 11.24
C GLN A 103 13.98 10.51 11.18
N ILE A 104 13.31 11.03 10.14
CA ILE A 104 12.90 12.44 10.05
C ILE A 104 12.18 12.87 11.34
N ILE A 105 11.28 12.01 11.84
CA ILE A 105 10.50 12.29 13.04
C ILE A 105 11.27 11.95 14.31
N ARG A 106 11.92 10.79 14.37
CA ARG A 106 12.65 10.31 15.56
C ARG A 106 13.81 11.24 15.97
N LYS A 107 14.48 11.87 15.00
CA LYS A 107 15.63 12.75 15.26
C LYS A 107 15.25 14.18 15.66
N ASN A 108 13.98 14.56 15.59
CA ASN A 108 13.53 15.91 15.92
C ASN A 108 12.79 15.91 17.28
N PRO A 109 13.40 16.45 18.36
CA PRO A 109 12.79 16.49 19.68
C PRO A 109 11.43 17.19 19.72
N ALA A 110 11.22 18.20 18.87
CA ALA A 110 9.97 18.94 18.81
C ALA A 110 8.79 18.10 18.30
N TYR A 111 9.05 17.00 17.60
CA TYR A 111 8.01 16.05 17.19
C TYR A 111 7.84 14.93 18.21
N GLN A 112 8.93 14.53 18.88
CA GLN A 112 8.90 13.54 19.95
C GLN A 112 8.08 14.00 21.16
N GLU A 113 8.10 15.30 21.47
CA GLU A 113 7.29 15.93 22.53
C GLU A 113 5.78 15.62 22.38
N TYR A 114 5.29 15.47 21.14
CA TYR A 114 3.88 15.22 20.83
C TYR A 114 3.61 13.79 20.36
N ASP A 115 4.56 12.86 20.58
CA ASP A 115 4.49 11.46 20.14
C ASP A 115 4.10 11.29 18.66
N ILE A 116 4.63 12.18 17.80
CA ILE A 116 4.41 12.07 16.35
C ILE A 116 5.20 10.87 15.83
N ARG A 117 4.60 10.06 14.97
CA ARG A 117 5.20 8.84 14.39
C ARG A 117 4.89 8.73 12.91
N VAL A 118 5.75 8.02 12.18
CA VAL A 118 5.52 7.58 10.80
C VAL A 118 5.25 6.08 10.82
N GLU A 119 4.19 5.64 10.15
CA GLU A 119 3.82 4.25 9.94
C GLU A 119 3.75 3.95 8.44
N HIS A 120 4.15 2.74 8.05
CA HIS A 120 4.18 2.33 6.65
C HIS A 120 3.22 1.17 6.41
N TYR A 121 2.44 1.25 5.35
CA TYR A 121 1.42 0.26 5.02
C TYR A 121 1.54 -0.14 3.55
N ILE A 122 1.38 -1.43 3.25
CA ILE A 122 1.29 -1.89 1.86
C ILE A 122 -0.14 -2.31 1.56
N VAL A 123 -0.69 -1.82 0.45
CA VAL A 123 -2.02 -2.18 -0.06
C VAL A 123 -1.87 -2.59 -1.53
N SER A 124 -1.92 -3.90 -1.79
CA SER A 124 -1.64 -4.47 -3.12
C SER A 124 -2.71 -5.47 -3.53
N THR A 125 -3.02 -5.54 -4.84
CA THR A 125 -3.82 -6.63 -5.42
C THR A 125 -3.01 -7.92 -5.60
N GLY A 126 -1.71 -7.88 -5.34
CA GLY A 126 -0.78 -8.99 -5.36
C GLY A 126 -0.96 -9.97 -4.19
N MET A 127 -0.12 -11.01 -4.15
CA MET A 127 -0.17 -12.06 -3.11
C MET A 127 0.59 -11.63 -1.87
N LYS A 128 -0.09 -11.64 -0.71
CA LYS A 128 0.46 -11.19 0.58
C LYS A 128 1.71 -11.95 1.00
N GLU A 129 1.77 -13.25 0.77
CA GLU A 129 2.91 -14.08 1.16
C GLU A 129 4.19 -13.66 0.44
N ILE A 130 4.12 -13.29 -0.84
CA ILE A 130 5.28 -12.78 -1.59
C ILE A 130 5.77 -11.47 -0.97
N ILE A 131 4.87 -10.54 -0.68
CA ILE A 131 5.20 -9.27 -0.02
C ILE A 131 5.83 -9.53 1.35
N ALA A 132 5.26 -10.44 2.13
CA ALA A 132 5.70 -10.76 3.48
C ALA A 132 7.03 -11.52 3.54
N GLY A 133 7.48 -12.10 2.43
CA GLY A 133 8.82 -12.70 2.30
C GLY A 133 9.88 -11.77 1.73
N SER A 134 9.50 -10.54 1.39
CA SER A 134 10.41 -9.56 0.79
C SER A 134 11.14 -8.70 1.83
N PRO A 135 12.25 -8.03 1.45
CA PRO A 135 13.01 -7.16 2.35
C PRO A 135 12.21 -6.00 2.94
N VAL A 136 11.11 -5.55 2.32
CA VAL A 136 10.31 -4.45 2.88
C VAL A 136 9.41 -4.89 4.04
N ALA A 137 9.19 -6.21 4.21
CA ALA A 137 8.26 -6.74 5.21
C ALA A 137 8.63 -6.36 6.66
N GLU A 138 9.92 -6.21 6.96
CA GLU A 138 10.40 -5.82 8.29
C GLU A 138 10.11 -4.35 8.63
N TYR A 139 9.86 -3.52 7.63
CA TYR A 139 9.68 -2.07 7.80
C TYR A 139 8.22 -1.63 7.82
N VAL A 140 7.28 -2.50 7.49
CA VAL A 140 5.87 -2.14 7.33
C VAL A 140 5.04 -2.55 8.55
N ASP A 141 4.08 -1.70 8.89
CA ASP A 141 3.19 -1.85 10.04
C ASP A 141 2.04 -2.83 9.77
N ALA A 142 1.60 -2.95 8.51
CA ALA A 142 0.66 -3.97 8.04
C ALA A 142 0.68 -4.10 6.49
N ILE A 143 0.24 -5.26 6.01
CA ILE A 143 0.14 -5.61 4.58
C ILE A 143 -1.28 -6.08 4.29
N TRP A 144 -1.92 -5.44 3.31
CA TRP A 144 -3.10 -5.94 2.62
C TRP A 144 -2.68 -6.48 1.26
N GLY A 145 -2.89 -7.78 1.08
CA GLY A 145 -2.65 -8.49 -0.17
C GLY A 145 -3.57 -9.70 -0.22
N CYS A 146 -3.71 -10.29 -1.41
CA CYS A 146 -4.50 -11.49 -1.60
C CYS A 146 -3.88 -12.67 -0.85
N GLU A 147 -4.72 -13.47 -0.20
CA GLU A 147 -4.32 -14.67 0.55
C GLU A 147 -4.93 -15.92 -0.10
N LEU A 148 -4.15 -16.99 -0.14
CA LEU A 148 -4.52 -18.26 -0.76
C LEU A 148 -4.59 -19.35 0.30
N ILE A 149 -5.63 -20.16 0.24
CA ILE A 149 -5.81 -21.35 1.07
C ILE A 149 -5.16 -22.53 0.35
N GLU A 150 -4.48 -23.38 1.11
CA GLU A 150 -3.81 -24.58 0.61
C GLU A 150 -4.64 -25.83 0.89
N LYS A 151 -4.45 -26.85 0.04
CA LYS A 151 -4.89 -28.22 0.30
C LYS A 151 -3.72 -29.18 0.12
N GLU A 152 -3.80 -30.33 0.80
CA GLU A 152 -2.86 -31.41 0.55
C GLU A 152 -3.14 -32.06 -0.81
N LYS A 153 -2.08 -32.22 -1.61
CA LYS A 153 -2.09 -32.96 -2.88
C LYS A 153 -0.79 -33.77 -2.97
N ASN A 154 -0.91 -35.10 -3.04
CA ASN A 154 0.23 -36.02 -3.10
C ASN A 154 1.25 -35.81 -1.95
N GLY A 155 0.78 -35.58 -0.72
CA GLY A 155 1.66 -35.36 0.44
C GLY A 155 2.34 -33.99 0.50
N LYS A 156 1.95 -33.03 -0.36
CA LYS A 156 2.44 -31.65 -0.35
C LYS A 156 1.28 -30.67 -0.25
N SER A 157 1.45 -29.59 0.51
CA SER A 157 0.52 -28.45 0.44
C SER A 157 0.65 -27.75 -0.91
N VAL A 158 -0.49 -27.38 -1.51
CA VAL A 158 -0.58 -26.65 -2.78
C VAL A 158 -1.68 -25.61 -2.69
N ILE A 159 -1.47 -24.41 -3.24
CA ILE A 159 -2.52 -23.39 -3.32
C ILE A 159 -3.75 -23.93 -4.06
N SER A 160 -4.94 -23.71 -3.50
CA SER A 160 -6.15 -24.34 -4.03
C SER A 160 -7.38 -23.46 -4.04
N GLU A 161 -7.48 -22.48 -3.16
CA GLU A 161 -8.63 -21.59 -3.06
C GLU A 161 -8.19 -20.17 -2.71
N ILE A 162 -9.04 -19.21 -3.01
CA ILE A 162 -8.84 -17.81 -2.62
C ILE A 162 -9.39 -17.63 -1.21
N GLY A 163 -8.56 -17.18 -0.27
CA GLY A 163 -8.96 -16.87 1.10
C GLY A 163 -9.36 -15.41 1.29
N TYR A 164 -8.58 -14.48 0.76
CA TYR A 164 -8.84 -13.04 0.85
C TYR A 164 -8.40 -12.34 -0.44
N THR A 165 -9.12 -11.30 -0.86
CA THR A 165 -8.76 -10.52 -2.06
C THR A 165 -8.72 -9.03 -1.81
N ILE A 166 -7.74 -8.40 -2.46
CA ILE A 166 -7.71 -6.98 -2.72
C ILE A 166 -7.89 -6.76 -4.21
N ASP A 167 -8.77 -5.84 -4.57
CA ASP A 167 -8.98 -5.32 -5.92
C ASP A 167 -8.95 -3.79 -5.87
N ASN A 168 -9.09 -3.13 -7.02
CA ASN A 168 -9.01 -1.66 -7.10
C ASN A 168 -10.04 -0.96 -6.19
N THR A 169 -11.19 -1.60 -5.94
CA THR A 169 -12.21 -1.06 -5.04
C THR A 169 -11.85 -1.32 -3.58
N SER A 170 -11.44 -2.54 -3.21
CA SER A 170 -11.09 -2.87 -1.83
C SER A 170 -9.75 -2.29 -1.36
N LYS A 171 -8.90 -1.76 -2.24
CA LYS A 171 -7.81 -0.83 -1.85
C LYS A 171 -8.36 0.35 -1.05
N THR A 172 -9.51 0.90 -1.43
CA THR A 172 -10.15 1.99 -0.68
C THR A 172 -10.60 1.54 0.71
N ARG A 173 -11.12 0.31 0.82
CA ARG A 173 -11.49 -0.30 2.10
C ARG A 173 -10.27 -0.41 3.02
N ALA A 174 -9.12 -0.85 2.51
CA ALA A 174 -7.88 -0.93 3.29
C ALA A 174 -7.47 0.45 3.86
N ILE A 175 -7.63 1.54 3.09
CA ILE A 175 -7.38 2.90 3.59
C ILE A 175 -8.32 3.25 4.76
N PHE A 176 -9.60 2.89 4.69
CA PHE A 176 -10.53 3.07 5.83
C PHE A 176 -10.15 2.21 7.04
N GLU A 177 -9.60 1.01 6.82
CA GLU A 177 -9.10 0.14 7.89
C GLU A 177 -7.86 0.74 8.58
N ILE A 178 -6.92 1.31 7.80
CA ILE A 178 -5.78 2.09 8.32
C ILE A 178 -6.26 3.29 9.13
N ASN A 179 -7.22 4.04 8.57
CA ASN A 179 -7.82 5.21 9.23
C ASN A 179 -8.37 4.87 10.62
N LYS A 180 -9.10 3.76 10.72
CA LYS A 180 -9.70 3.29 11.98
C LYS A 180 -8.73 2.57 12.89
N GLY A 181 -7.60 2.09 12.37
CA GLY A 181 -6.58 1.38 13.13
C GLY A 181 -6.81 -0.13 13.26
N VAL A 182 -7.58 -0.73 12.35
CA VAL A 182 -7.90 -2.16 12.34
C VAL A 182 -6.66 -3.07 12.46
N PRO A 183 -5.50 -2.79 11.83
CA PRO A 183 -4.34 -3.67 11.98
C PRO A 183 -3.80 -3.79 13.41
N LYS A 184 -4.00 -2.76 14.23
CA LYS A 184 -3.57 -2.76 15.63
C LYS A 184 -4.73 -3.08 16.59
N HIS A 185 -5.96 -3.05 16.08
CA HIS A 185 -7.22 -3.26 16.79
C HIS A 185 -8.15 -4.12 15.94
N PRO A 186 -7.86 -5.42 15.76
CA PRO A 186 -8.61 -6.31 14.87
C PRO A 186 -10.08 -6.50 15.29
N GLU A 187 -10.44 -6.13 16.52
CA GLU A 187 -11.81 -6.08 17.02
C GLU A 187 -12.66 -4.98 16.36
N ILE A 188 -12.05 -3.99 15.70
CA ILE A 188 -12.75 -2.91 15.02
C ILE A 188 -13.14 -3.36 13.60
N ASP A 189 -14.44 -3.43 13.33
CA ASP A 189 -14.96 -3.66 11.98
C ASP A 189 -14.89 -2.37 11.13
N VAL A 190 -14.52 -2.49 9.85
CA VAL A 190 -14.42 -1.34 8.92
C VAL A 190 -15.75 -0.62 8.72
N ASN A 191 -16.90 -1.23 8.98
CA ASN A 191 -18.21 -0.60 8.89
C ASN A 191 -18.63 0.07 10.20
N SER A 192 -17.90 -0.16 11.30
CA SER A 192 -18.21 0.45 12.60
C SER A 192 -18.02 1.97 12.55
N LYS A 193 -18.92 2.72 13.20
CA LYS A 193 -18.80 4.18 13.30
C LYS A 193 -17.73 4.54 14.33
N VAL A 194 -16.59 5.03 13.84
CA VAL A 194 -15.51 5.58 14.69
C VAL A 194 -15.47 7.10 14.53
N PRO A 195 -15.73 7.87 15.61
CA PRO A 195 -15.59 9.33 15.62
C PRO A 195 -14.20 9.76 15.15
N GLU A 196 -14.10 10.91 14.48
CA GLU A 196 -12.87 11.33 13.81
C GLU A 196 -11.69 11.49 14.78
N GLU A 197 -11.98 12.02 15.96
CA GLU A 197 -11.04 12.22 17.06
C GLU A 197 -10.52 10.90 17.68
N LEU A 198 -11.23 9.79 17.48
CA LEU A 198 -10.84 8.46 17.96
C LEU A 198 -10.17 7.62 16.87
N ARG A 199 -10.13 8.10 15.62
CA ARG A 199 -9.45 7.41 14.52
C ARG A 199 -7.95 7.38 14.78
N ARG A 200 -7.32 6.23 14.47
CA ARG A 200 -5.88 6.04 14.62
C ARG A 200 -5.09 6.99 13.73
N VAL A 201 -5.48 7.09 12.45
CA VAL A 201 -4.80 7.90 11.45
C VAL A 201 -5.82 8.74 10.72
N ARG A 202 -5.79 10.07 10.85
CA ARG A 202 -6.68 10.95 10.07
C ARG A 202 -6.26 10.94 8.59
N PHE A 203 -7.24 11.03 7.69
CA PHE A 203 -6.99 11.03 6.24
C PHE A 203 -6.04 12.15 5.79
N GLU A 204 -6.18 13.34 6.38
CA GLU A 204 -5.31 14.49 6.15
C GLU A 204 -3.83 14.26 6.50
N ASN A 205 -3.53 13.14 7.18
CA ASN A 205 -2.18 12.73 7.58
C ASN A 205 -1.71 11.49 6.80
N MET A 206 -2.40 11.12 5.72
CA MET A 206 -2.03 10.01 4.86
C MET A 206 -1.30 10.49 3.61
N ILE A 207 -0.25 9.77 3.24
CA ILE A 207 0.45 9.89 1.97
C ILE A 207 0.22 8.59 1.22
N TYR A 208 -0.39 8.64 0.03
CA TYR A 208 -0.62 7.46 -0.82
C TYR A 208 0.27 7.49 -2.05
N ILE A 209 1.02 6.41 -2.27
CA ILE A 209 2.04 6.30 -3.30
C ILE A 209 1.75 5.07 -4.16
N ALA A 210 1.58 5.27 -5.48
CA ALA A 210 1.34 4.18 -6.43
C ALA A 210 1.78 4.54 -7.86
N ASP A 211 1.80 3.59 -8.79
CA ASP A 211 2.31 3.81 -10.15
C ASP A 211 1.24 4.27 -11.15
N GLY A 212 -0.04 3.90 -10.93
CA GLY A 212 -0.97 3.95 -12.06
C GLY A 212 -2.48 3.97 -11.81
N PRO A 213 -3.26 3.74 -12.88
CA PRO A 213 -4.71 3.92 -12.91
C PRO A 213 -5.51 3.00 -11.99
N SER A 214 -4.99 1.82 -11.65
CA SER A 214 -5.59 0.90 -10.67
C SER A 214 -5.88 1.59 -9.33
N ASP A 215 -5.08 2.58 -9.00
CA ASP A 215 -5.08 3.27 -7.72
C ASP A 215 -5.87 4.57 -7.73
N ILE A 216 -6.48 4.95 -8.87
CA ILE A 216 -7.33 6.14 -8.99
C ILE A 216 -8.41 6.23 -7.89
N PRO A 217 -9.16 5.16 -7.55
CA PRO A 217 -10.11 5.22 -6.45
C PRO A 217 -9.46 5.52 -5.10
N ALA A 218 -8.31 4.90 -4.82
CA ALA A 218 -7.54 5.09 -3.60
C ALA A 218 -6.98 6.53 -3.50
N PHE A 219 -6.37 7.02 -4.58
CA PHE A 219 -5.94 8.41 -4.72
C PHE A 219 -7.12 9.37 -4.47
N SER A 220 -8.29 9.12 -5.07
CA SER A 220 -9.45 9.98 -4.89
C SER A 220 -9.92 10.04 -3.43
N VAL A 221 -9.91 8.92 -2.71
CA VAL A 221 -10.27 8.87 -1.29
C VAL A 221 -9.30 9.71 -0.45
N VAL A 222 -7.99 9.52 -0.65
CA VAL A 222 -6.98 10.24 0.15
C VAL A 222 -6.98 11.74 -0.18
N ASN A 223 -6.96 12.11 -1.45
CA ASN A 223 -6.90 13.50 -1.90
C ASN A 223 -8.16 14.30 -1.47
N LYS A 224 -9.37 13.74 -1.66
CA LYS A 224 -10.62 14.42 -1.24
C LYS A 224 -10.73 14.64 0.27
N ASN A 225 -10.02 13.85 1.06
CA ASN A 225 -10.01 13.98 2.53
C ASN A 225 -8.75 14.69 3.04
N GLY A 226 -8.06 15.45 2.17
CA GLY A 226 -6.96 16.35 2.52
C GLY A 226 -5.61 15.67 2.74
N GLY A 227 -5.50 14.37 2.44
CA GLY A 227 -4.21 13.67 2.41
C GLY A 227 -3.41 14.02 1.15
N ALA A 228 -2.20 13.48 1.03
CA ALA A 228 -1.32 13.71 -0.11
C ALA A 228 -1.23 12.45 -0.99
N THR A 229 -1.12 12.67 -2.29
CA THR A 229 -1.11 11.62 -3.32
C THR A 229 0.06 11.80 -4.27
N PHE A 230 0.81 10.74 -4.48
CA PHE A 230 2.04 10.75 -5.25
C PHE A 230 2.05 9.58 -6.24
N ALA A 231 2.28 9.86 -7.52
CA ALA A 231 2.52 8.79 -8.47
C ALA A 231 4.00 8.58 -8.76
N VAL A 232 4.38 7.36 -9.13
CA VAL A 232 5.72 7.06 -9.64
C VAL A 232 5.67 6.44 -11.02
N TYR A 233 6.74 6.58 -11.79
CA TYR A 233 6.87 5.92 -13.09
C TYR A 233 8.31 5.41 -13.29
N PRO A 234 8.52 4.32 -14.06
CA PRO A 234 9.86 3.81 -14.32
C PRO A 234 10.73 4.82 -15.07
N LYS A 235 12.02 4.87 -14.73
CA LYS A 235 12.97 5.77 -15.39
C LYS A 235 13.02 5.53 -16.90
N GLY A 236 12.85 6.59 -17.68
CA GLY A 236 12.90 6.53 -19.14
C GLY A 236 11.66 5.95 -19.82
N ASP A 237 10.61 5.61 -19.08
CA ASP A 237 9.33 5.16 -19.65
C ASP A 237 8.42 6.37 -19.96
N LEU A 238 8.37 6.74 -21.25
CA LEU A 238 7.58 7.89 -21.72
C LEU A 238 6.07 7.64 -21.62
N ASP A 239 5.61 6.40 -21.84
CA ASP A 239 4.19 6.10 -21.83
C ASP A 239 3.66 6.14 -20.38
N ALA A 240 4.41 5.58 -19.43
CA ALA A 240 4.11 5.69 -18.00
C ALA A 240 4.15 7.16 -17.52
N PHE A 241 5.16 7.94 -17.95
CA PHE A 241 5.22 9.37 -17.67
C PHE A 241 3.98 10.13 -18.16
N GLN A 242 3.55 9.87 -19.41
CA GLN A 242 2.36 10.52 -19.97
C GLN A 242 1.09 10.18 -19.19
N GLN A 243 0.99 8.94 -18.70
CA GLN A 243 -0.13 8.49 -17.89
C GLN A 243 -0.20 9.23 -16.55
N VAL A 244 0.91 9.31 -15.81
CA VAL A 244 0.93 10.02 -14.51
C VAL A 244 0.77 11.54 -14.68
N GLU A 245 1.30 12.13 -15.76
CA GLU A 245 1.06 13.55 -16.07
C GLU A 245 -0.42 13.81 -16.38
N GLN A 246 -1.08 12.93 -17.12
CA GLN A 246 -2.53 13.06 -17.34
C GLN A 246 -3.29 12.97 -16.01
N MET A 247 -2.93 12.04 -15.12
CA MET A 247 -3.53 11.93 -13.79
C MET A 247 -3.35 13.21 -12.97
N ARG A 248 -2.17 13.84 -13.03
CA ARG A 248 -1.91 15.12 -12.36
C ARG A 248 -2.77 16.25 -12.96
N ARG A 249 -2.86 16.34 -14.29
CA ARG A 249 -3.68 17.36 -14.98
C ARG A 249 -5.17 17.22 -14.66
N ASP A 250 -5.65 15.99 -14.49
CA ASP A 250 -7.01 15.67 -14.06
C ASP A 250 -7.26 15.99 -12.56
N GLY A 251 -6.23 16.38 -11.81
CA GLY A 251 -6.32 16.60 -10.36
C GLY A 251 -6.51 15.32 -9.55
N ARG A 252 -6.13 14.16 -10.11
CA ARG A 252 -6.23 12.85 -9.43
C ARG A 252 -5.09 12.62 -8.44
N ILE A 253 -3.92 13.17 -8.73
CA ILE A 253 -2.72 13.11 -7.90
C ILE A 253 -2.13 14.51 -7.70
N ASP A 254 -1.41 14.72 -6.60
CA ASP A 254 -0.78 16.02 -6.30
C ASP A 254 0.54 16.20 -7.06
N MET A 255 1.33 15.14 -7.16
CA MET A 255 2.68 15.17 -7.73
C MET A 255 3.08 13.78 -8.24
N TYR A 256 4.11 13.70 -9.07
CA TYR A 256 4.71 12.44 -9.50
C TYR A 256 6.21 12.58 -9.79
N ALA A 257 6.96 11.47 -9.74
CA ALA A 257 8.38 11.43 -10.09
C ALA A 257 8.81 10.07 -10.64
N GLU A 258 10.05 9.97 -11.12
CA GLU A 258 10.66 8.66 -11.40
C GLU A 258 10.66 7.80 -10.13
N ALA A 259 10.47 6.49 -10.28
CA ALA A 259 10.55 5.50 -9.22
C ALA A 259 12.01 5.28 -8.78
N ASP A 260 12.57 6.30 -8.15
CA ASP A 260 13.88 6.29 -7.52
C ASP A 260 13.77 6.97 -6.16
N TYR A 261 13.81 6.17 -5.11
CA TYR A 261 13.62 6.56 -3.71
C TYR A 261 14.95 6.87 -3.00
N SER A 262 16.05 6.91 -3.76
CA SER A 262 17.36 7.26 -3.24
C SER A 262 17.38 8.68 -2.67
N GLU A 263 18.21 8.92 -1.67
CA GLU A 263 18.29 10.25 -1.04
C GLU A 263 18.70 11.33 -2.04
N GLY A 264 18.01 12.48 -2.00
CA GLY A 264 18.23 13.60 -2.91
C GLY A 264 17.50 13.51 -4.24
N THR A 265 16.76 12.43 -4.52
CA THR A 265 15.88 12.36 -5.69
C THR A 265 14.57 13.10 -5.44
N THR A 266 13.83 13.40 -6.52
CA THR A 266 12.54 14.09 -6.42
C THR A 266 11.53 13.32 -5.57
N ALA A 267 11.44 11.99 -5.72
CA ALA A 267 10.52 11.17 -4.92
C ALA A 267 10.88 11.23 -3.43
N TYR A 268 12.16 11.03 -3.08
CA TYR A 268 12.62 11.13 -1.71
C TYR A 268 12.34 12.50 -1.09
N MET A 269 12.75 13.58 -1.76
CA MET A 269 12.58 14.95 -1.25
C MET A 269 11.11 15.33 -1.07
N TRP A 270 10.24 14.90 -1.99
CA TRP A 270 8.81 15.18 -1.88
C TRP A 270 8.19 14.46 -0.68
N ILE A 271 8.50 13.17 -0.49
CA ILE A 271 8.00 12.36 0.62
C ILE A 271 8.50 12.94 1.96
N GLU A 272 9.79 13.23 2.07
CA GLU A 272 10.40 13.86 3.25
C GLU A 272 9.72 15.18 3.58
N ASN A 273 9.59 16.08 2.60
CA ASN A 273 8.96 17.36 2.80
C ASN A 273 7.48 17.22 3.23
N LYS A 274 6.73 16.25 2.68
CA LYS A 274 5.33 16.02 3.09
C LYS A 274 5.22 15.49 4.51
N ILE A 275 6.12 14.60 4.94
CA ILE A 275 6.19 14.15 6.32
C ILE A 275 6.43 15.35 7.26
N VAL A 276 7.40 16.21 6.93
CA VAL A 276 7.67 17.43 7.73
C VAL A 276 6.46 18.35 7.78
N GLN A 277 5.80 18.60 6.64
CA GLN A 277 4.59 19.44 6.60
C GLN A 277 3.47 18.88 7.50
N PHE A 278 3.24 17.57 7.46
CA PHE A 278 2.20 16.92 8.27
C PHE A 278 2.58 16.93 9.75
N ALA A 279 3.84 16.68 10.09
CA ALA A 279 4.33 16.74 11.47
C ALA A 279 4.19 18.14 12.08
N GLU A 280 4.56 19.19 11.33
CA GLU A 280 4.37 20.57 11.75
C GLU A 280 2.89 20.93 11.95
N LYS A 281 2.01 20.49 11.04
CA LYS A 281 0.55 20.66 11.20
C LYS A 281 0.04 20.00 12.48
N MET A 282 0.44 18.74 12.74
CA MET A 282 0.05 18.03 13.97
C MET A 282 0.57 18.74 15.21
N ARG A 283 1.85 19.13 15.21
CA ARG A 283 2.48 19.84 16.33
C ARG A 283 1.73 21.14 16.66
N ASN A 284 1.42 21.93 15.64
CA ASN A 284 0.71 23.21 15.84
C ASN A 284 -0.71 22.98 16.37
N ALA A 285 -1.43 21.98 15.85
CA ALA A 285 -2.75 21.62 16.36
C ALA A 285 -2.72 21.18 17.83
N GLU A 286 -1.71 20.41 18.26
CA GLU A 286 -1.56 20.03 19.67
C GLU A 286 -1.19 21.21 20.57
N LYS A 287 -0.31 22.12 20.11
CA LYS A 287 0.00 23.37 20.81
C LYS A 287 -1.23 24.25 21.00
N GLU A 288 -2.07 24.37 19.98
CA GLU A 288 -3.31 25.14 20.05
C GLU A 288 -4.31 24.52 21.03
N LYS A 289 -4.46 23.18 21.05
CA LYS A 289 -5.30 22.47 22.05
C LYS A 289 -4.81 22.73 23.47
N LEU A 290 -3.50 22.69 23.71
CA LEU A 290 -2.93 22.99 25.03
C LEU A 290 -3.17 24.45 25.42
N THR A 291 -2.95 25.39 24.51
CA THR A 291 -3.11 26.83 24.80
C THR A 291 -4.58 27.20 25.04
N SER A 292 -5.51 26.61 24.29
CA SER A 292 -6.95 26.84 24.43
C SER A 292 -7.59 26.15 25.63
N SER A 293 -6.96 25.11 26.18
CA SER A 293 -7.44 24.40 27.38
C SER A 293 -6.95 25.02 28.70
N ILE A 294 -6.02 25.98 28.65
CA ILE A 294 -5.56 26.72 29.84
C ILE A 294 -6.50 27.92 30.09
N SER A 295 -7.39 27.81 31.07
CA SER A 295 -8.09 28.98 31.63
C SER A 295 -7.10 29.89 32.36
N LYS A 296 -7.25 31.22 32.26
CA LYS A 296 -6.49 32.18 33.10
C LYS A 296 -6.60 31.77 34.57
N ALA A 297 -5.46 31.62 35.24
CA ALA A 297 -5.44 31.37 36.68
C ALA A 297 -6.21 32.48 37.43
N PRO A 298 -7.01 32.15 38.46
CA PRO A 298 -7.68 33.17 39.26
C PRO A 298 -6.63 34.09 39.88
N ILE A 299 -6.78 35.38 39.63
CA ILE A 299 -5.93 36.44 40.18
C ILE A 299 -6.54 36.82 41.53
N HIS A 300 -5.72 36.95 42.58
CA HIS A 300 -6.17 37.52 43.84
C HIS A 300 -6.71 38.93 43.58
N LEU A 301 -7.96 39.17 43.98
CA LEU A 301 -8.51 40.51 44.10
C LEU A 301 -7.88 41.12 45.36
N GLU A 302 -7.05 42.15 45.19
CA GLU A 302 -6.66 43.00 46.32
C GLU A 302 -7.84 43.93 46.64
N ASP A 303 -8.25 43.94 47.91
CA ASP A 303 -9.32 44.77 48.48
C ASP A 303 -8.99 46.27 48.47
#